data_AF-A0A8S9LJ96-F1
#
_entry.id   AF-A0A8S9LJ96-F1
#
_cell.length_a   1.000
_cell.length_b   1.000
_cell.length_c   1.000
_cell.angle_alpha   90.00
_cell.angle_beta   90.00
_cell.angle_gamma   90.00
#
_symmetry.space_group_name_H-M   'P 1'
#
loop_
_entity.id
_entity.type
_entity.pdbx_description
1 polymer ?
#
loop_
_entity_poly.entity_id
_entity_poly.type
_entity_poly.pdbx_seq_one_letter_code
_entity_poly.pdbx_strand_id
1 'polypeptide(L)'
;MLSCPYAEVLWTEINRRIRDPVPPFSNWPHLMQWASSSTSLTPSILRMMVVQAFTYTIWQQRNNMLHNQTLLPPLVAFNEINRHIIDSIYAARKRRKFSSVMALWFI
;
A
#
# COMPACT_ATOMS: atom_id res chain seq x y z
N MET A 1 -1.31 -1.97 17.52
CA MET A 1 -2.17 -2.77 16.61
C MET A 1 -2.00 -2.45 15.13
N LEU A 2 -1.33 -1.34 14.77
CA LEU A 2 -0.81 -1.12 13.42
C LEU A 2 0.64 -1.61 13.29
N SER A 3 1.52 -1.09 14.13
CA SER A 3 2.94 -1.43 14.15
C SER A 3 3.15 -2.84 14.68
N CYS A 4 3.68 -3.72 13.82
CA CYS A 4 4.29 -4.99 14.17
C CYS A 4 5.42 -5.26 13.17
N PRO A 5 6.41 -6.12 13.50
CA PRO A 5 7.56 -6.37 12.63
C PRO A 5 7.15 -6.76 11.20
N TYR A 6 6.06 -7.52 11.07
CA TYR A 6 5.50 -7.90 9.77
C TYR A 6 5.05 -6.69 8.93
N ALA A 7 4.27 -5.81 9.55
CA ALA A 7 3.75 -4.63 8.88
C ALA A 7 4.85 -3.59 8.58
N GLU A 8 5.88 -3.51 9.43
CA GLU A 8 7.04 -2.64 9.21
C GLU A 8 7.85 -3.06 7.99
N VAL A 9 8.07 -4.36 7.78
CA VAL A 9 8.73 -4.87 6.58
C VAL A 9 7.91 -4.54 5.33
N LEU A 10 6.60 -4.82 5.36
CA LEU A 10 5.71 -4.46 4.25
C LEU A 10 5.71 -2.96 3.96
N TRP A 11 5.64 -2.12 5.00
CA TRP A 11 5.66 -0.66 4.85
C TRP A 11 7.00 -0.19 4.29
N THR A 12 8.11 -0.82 4.68
CA THR A 12 9.44 -0.51 4.13
C THR A 12 9.50 -0.80 2.64
N GLU A 13 8.95 -1.92 2.17
CA GLU A 13 8.90 -2.23 0.73
C GLU A 13 8.01 -1.25 -0.05
N ILE A 14 6.89 -0.82 0.54
CA ILE A 14 6.04 0.22 -0.04
C ILE A 14 6.80 1.54 -0.14
N ASN A 15 7.48 1.94 0.93
CA ASN A 15 8.20 3.22 1.00
C ASN A 15 9.30 3.31 -0.06
N ARG A 16 9.96 2.20 -0.40
CA ARG A 16 10.95 2.15 -1.48
C ARG A 16 10.40 2.51 -2.85
N ARG A 17 9.08 2.40 -3.06
CA ARG A 17 8.39 2.73 -4.32
C ARG A 17 7.73 4.10 -4.32
N ILE A 18 7.77 4.81 -3.19
CA ILE A 18 7.16 6.13 -3.07
C ILE A 18 8.27 7.18 -3.04
N ARG A 19 8.15 8.19 -3.90
CA ARG A 19 9.18 9.23 -4.06
C ARG A 19 9.16 10.29 -2.97
N ASP A 20 8.03 10.45 -2.29
CA ASP A 20 7.88 11.43 -1.22
C ASP A 20 8.22 10.81 0.13
N PRO A 21 8.60 11.65 1.13
CA PRO A 21 8.68 11.21 2.51
C PRO A 21 7.38 10.55 2.94
N VAL A 22 7.48 9.27 3.30
CA VAL A 22 6.37 8.51 3.85
C VAL A 22 6.48 8.56 5.37
N PRO A 23 5.39 8.91 6.11
CA PRO A 23 5.45 8.94 7.55
C PRO A 23 5.74 7.55 8.12
N PRO A 24 6.39 7.47 9.29
CA PRO A 24 6.49 6.23 10.02
C PRO A 24 5.09 5.69 10.31
N PHE A 25 4.93 4.37 10.19
CA PHE A 25 3.67 3.70 10.43
C PHE A 25 3.40 3.55 11.94
N SER A 26 2.95 4.64 12.56
CA SER A 26 2.75 4.72 14.01
C SER A 26 1.27 4.76 14.41
N ASN A 27 0.45 5.55 13.71
CA ASN A 27 -0.97 5.72 14.06
C ASN A 27 -1.88 5.92 12.85
N TRP A 28 -3.15 5.57 13.01
CA TRP A 28 -4.18 5.67 11.96
C TRP A 28 -4.43 7.11 11.47
N PRO A 29 -4.57 8.12 12.35
CA PRO A 29 -4.81 9.49 11.89
C PRO A 29 -3.73 10.02 10.95
N HIS A 30 -2.45 9.80 11.28
CA HIS A 30 -1.33 10.25 10.45
C HIS A 30 -1.30 9.51 9.10
N LEU A 31 -1.62 8.21 9.11
CA LEU A 31 -1.72 7.42 7.88
C LEU A 31 -2.84 7.93 6.98
N MET A 32 -4.02 8.22 7.53
CA MET A 32 -5.16 8.75 6.77
C MET A 32 -4.90 10.17 6.27
N GLN A 33 -4.26 11.02 7.07
CA GLN A 33 -3.84 12.35 6.66
C GLN A 33 -2.86 12.27 5.48
N TRP A 34 -1.86 11.39 5.55
CA TRP A 34 -0.93 11.16 4.45
C TRP A 34 -1.63 10.61 3.20
N ALA A 35 -2.54 9.64 3.36
CA ALA A 35 -3.31 9.06 2.26
C ALA A 35 -4.18 10.09 1.52
N SER A 36 -4.72 11.07 2.27
CA SER A 36 -5.61 12.10 1.74
C SER A 36 -4.85 13.29 1.14
N SER A 37 -3.61 13.50 1.57
CA SER A 37 -2.73 14.52 1.00
C SER A 37 -2.25 14.14 -0.40
N SER A 38 -1.93 15.14 -1.22
CA SER A 38 -1.46 14.96 -2.59
C SER A 38 -0.21 15.78 -2.83
N THR A 39 0.74 15.22 -3.58
CA THR A 39 1.90 15.93 -4.12
C THR A 39 1.92 15.76 -5.65
N SER A 40 2.84 16.43 -6.33
CA SER A 40 3.08 16.24 -7.76
C SER A 40 3.64 14.85 -8.10
N LEU A 41 4.38 14.24 -7.16
CA LEU A 41 5.06 12.95 -7.35
C LEU A 41 4.22 11.76 -6.89
N THR A 42 3.39 11.93 -5.87
CA THR A 42 2.53 10.88 -5.32
C THR A 42 1.13 11.45 -5.09
N PRO A 43 0.24 11.37 -6.10
CA PRO A 43 -1.11 11.90 -5.98
C PRO A 43 -1.89 11.14 -4.90
N SER A 44 -2.85 11.81 -4.27
CA SER A 44 -3.64 11.23 -3.16
C SER A 44 -4.33 9.91 -3.54
N ILE A 45 -4.72 9.74 -4.81
CA ILE A 45 -5.32 8.49 -5.29
C ILE A 45 -4.35 7.31 -5.19
N LEU A 46 -3.06 7.51 -5.48
CA LEU A 46 -2.04 6.48 -5.36
C LEU A 46 -1.80 6.15 -3.89
N ARG A 47 -1.67 7.17 -3.04
CA ARG A 47 -1.49 6.98 -1.59
C ARG A 47 -2.67 6.23 -0.97
N MET A 48 -3.89 6.58 -1.36
CA MET A 48 -5.10 5.90 -0.89
C MET A 48 -5.13 4.43 -1.32
N MET A 49 -4.81 4.12 -2.59
CA MET A 49 -4.72 2.73 -3.05
C MET A 49 -3.68 1.93 -2.27
N VAL A 50 -2.51 2.52 -2.02
CA VAL A 50 -1.45 1.91 -1.21
C VAL A 50 -1.96 1.61 0.21
N VAL A 51 -2.56 2.59 0.88
CA VAL A 51 -3.08 2.41 2.25
C VAL A 51 -4.18 1.36 2.30
N GLN A 52 -5.09 1.34 1.32
CA GLN A 52 -6.14 0.32 1.23
C GLN A 52 -5.57 -1.08 1.04
N ALA A 53 -4.70 -1.26 0.05
CA ALA A 53 -4.08 -2.55 -0.24
C ALA A 53 -3.27 -3.07 0.95
N PHE A 54 -2.45 -2.22 1.55
CA PHE A 54 -1.64 -2.54 2.72
C PHE A 54 -2.49 -2.93 3.94
N THR A 55 -3.52 -2.12 4.26
CA THR A 55 -4.43 -2.40 5.37
C THR A 55 -5.15 -3.72 5.17
N TYR A 56 -5.63 -3.97 3.95
CA TYR A 56 -6.32 -5.21 3.60
C TYR A 56 -5.40 -6.42 3.73
N THR A 57 -4.17 -6.35 3.22
CA THR A 57 -3.19 -7.44 3.35
C THR A 57 -2.88 -7.74 4.82
N ILE A 58 -2.67 -6.74 5.69
CA ILE A 58 -2.45 -6.99 7.11
C ILE A 58 -3.64 -7.72 7.74
N TRP A 59 -4.86 -7.25 7.46
CA TRP A 59 -6.08 -7.89 7.95
C TRP A 59 -6.20 -9.34 7.44
N GLN A 60 -5.93 -9.58 6.16
CA GLN A 60 -5.98 -10.90 5.53
C GLN A 60 -4.97 -11.85 6.17
N GLN A 61 -3.72 -11.41 6.39
CA GLN A 61 -2.67 -12.22 7.00
C GLN A 61 -2.99 -12.55 8.47
N ARG A 62 -3.56 -11.61 9.22
CA ARG A 62 -4.03 -11.87 10.60
C ARG A 62 -5.15 -12.92 10.62
N ASN A 63 -6.10 -12.82 9.69
CA ASN A 63 -7.19 -13.80 9.60
C ASN A 63 -6.69 -15.18 9.15
N ASN A 64 -5.76 -15.24 8.20
CA ASN A 64 -5.13 -16.50 7.81
C ASN A 64 -4.38 -17.15 8.97
N MET A 65 -3.70 -16.35 9.80
CA MET A 65 -3.03 -16.86 10.99
C MET A 65 -4.06 -17.39 12.01
N LEU A 66 -5.18 -16.69 12.20
CA LEU A 66 -6.22 -17.08 13.14
C LEU A 66 -6.96 -18.35 12.71
N HIS A 67 -7.34 -18.46 11.44
CA HIS A 67 -8.23 -19.52 10.95
C HIS A 67 -7.48 -20.69 10.31
N ASN A 68 -6.35 -20.42 9.65
CA ASN A 68 -5.61 -21.39 8.86
C ASN A 68 -4.20 -21.66 9.41
N GLN A 69 -3.84 -21.04 10.54
CA GLN A 69 -2.50 -21.12 11.16
C GLN A 69 -1.35 -20.82 10.18
N THR A 70 -1.64 -20.02 9.16
CA THR A 70 -0.73 -19.75 8.05
C THR A 70 -0.42 -18.26 8.01
N LEU A 71 0.86 -17.93 7.84
CA LEU A 71 1.33 -16.56 7.64
C LEU A 71 2.27 -16.54 6.44
N LEU A 72 1.91 -15.80 5.40
CA LEU A 72 2.79 -15.64 4.24
C LEU A 72 3.99 -14.78 4.62
N PRO A 73 5.20 -15.06 4.12
CA PRO A 73 6.34 -14.17 4.30
C PRO A 73 6.01 -12.75 3.82
N PRO A 74 6.48 -11.68 4.49
CA PRO A 74 6.15 -10.30 4.14
C PRO A 74 6.41 -9.97 2.66
N LEU A 75 7.54 -10.42 2.10
CA LEU A 75 7.87 -10.15 0.70
C LEU A 75 6.91 -10.83 -0.29
N VAL A 76 6.36 -11.99 0.08
CA VAL A 76 5.35 -12.68 -0.73
C VAL A 76 4.02 -11.91 -0.66
N ALA A 77 3.60 -11.50 0.53
CA ALA A 77 2.40 -10.67 0.70
C ALA A 77 2.54 -9.29 0.02
N PHE A 78 3.75 -8.73 -0.03
CA PHE A 78 4.03 -7.50 -0.76
C PHE A 78 3.78 -7.67 -2.27
N ASN A 79 4.08 -8.83 -2.85
CA ASN A 79 3.77 -9.08 -4.27
C ASN A 79 2.25 -9.01 -4.53
N GLU A 80 1.42 -9.42 -3.57
CA GLU A 80 -0.04 -9.28 -3.66
C GLU A 80 -0.46 -7.81 -3.63
N ILE A 81 0.12 -7.00 -2.74
CA ILE A 81 -0.09 -5.54 -2.70
C ILE A 81 0.28 -4.92 -4.05
N ASN A 82 1.49 -5.21 -4.53
CA ASN A 82 2.00 -4.68 -5.79
C ASN A 82 1.09 -5.04 -6.97
N ARG A 83 0.68 -6.31 -7.06
CA ARG A 83 -0.26 -6.78 -8.08
C ARG A 83 -1.61 -6.06 -7.97
N HIS A 84 -2.17 -5.94 -6.77
CA HIS A 84 -3.45 -5.30 -6.55
C HIS A 84 -3.44 -3.82 -7.00
N ILE A 85 -2.36 -3.10 -6.72
CA ILE A 85 -2.19 -1.70 -7.14
C ILE A 85 -2.10 -1.62 -8.67
N ILE A 86 -1.27 -2.46 -9.30
CA ILE A 86 -1.11 -2.51 -10.76
C ILE A 86 -2.45 -2.82 -11.44
N ASP A 87 -3.15 -3.86 -10.98
CA ASP A 87 -4.43 -4.29 -11.55
C ASP A 87 -5.50 -3.20 -11.40
N SER A 88 -5.53 -2.52 -10.24
CA SER A 88 -6.46 -1.40 -10.00
C SER A 88 -6.19 -0.21 -10.91
N ILE A 89 -4.92 0.18 -11.09
CA ILE A 89 -4.53 1.25 -12.01
C ILE A 89 -4.87 0.85 -13.46
N TYR A 90 -4.57 -0.39 -13.84
CA TYR A 90 -4.84 -0.91 -15.17
C TYR A 90 -6.34 -0.91 -15.49
N ALA A 91 -7.18 -1.38 -14.56
CA ALA A 91 -8.63 -1.35 -14.70
C ALA A 91 -9.16 0.08 -14.89
N ALA A 92 -8.56 1.05 -14.19
CA ALA A 92 -8.95 2.45 -14.25
C ALA A 92 -8.22 3.27 -15.34
N ARG A 93 -7.32 2.69 -16.14
CA ARG A 93 -6.40 3.41 -17.04
C ARG A 93 -7.05 4.38 -18.03
N LYS A 94 -8.30 4.11 -18.44
CA LYS A 94 -9.05 4.97 -19.37
C LYS A 94 -9.55 6.27 -18.70
N ARG A 95 -9.55 6.35 -17.37
CA ARG A 95 -9.93 7.55 -16.62
C ARG A 95 -8.74 8.50 -16.59
N ARG A 96 -8.95 9.77 -16.96
CA ARG A 96 -7.91 10.80 -17.03
C ARG A 96 -7.05 10.91 -15.75
N LYS A 97 -7.64 10.66 -14.56
CA LYS A 97 -6.93 10.70 -13.27
C LYS A 97 -5.89 9.59 -13.09
N PHE A 98 -5.93 8.52 -13.89
CA PHE A 98 -5.08 7.32 -13.76
C PHE A 98 -4.02 7.21 -14.86
N SER A 99 -4.02 8.07 -15.87
CA SER A 99 -3.14 7.96 -17.04
C SER A 99 -1.65 8.04 -16.69
N SER A 100 -1.28 8.82 -15.67
CA SER A 100 0.11 8.95 -15.19
C SER A 100 0.43 8.10 -13.95
N VAL A 101 -0.59 7.54 -13.28
CA VAL A 101 -0.41 6.90 -11.97
C VAL A 101 0.43 5.62 -12.06
N MET A 102 0.30 4.88 -13.16
CA MET A 102 1.10 3.66 -13.39
C MET A 102 2.61 3.97 -13.44
N ALA A 103 2.98 5.04 -14.14
CA ALA A 103 4.37 5.47 -14.23
C ALA A 103 4.91 5.88 -12.86
N LEU A 104 4.08 6.51 -12.02
CA LEU A 104 4.48 6.91 -10.68
C LEU A 104 4.70 5.73 -9.72
N TRP A 105 4.14 4.54 -10.01
CA TRP A 105 4.27 3.33 -9.16
C TRP A 105 5.46 2.42 -9.54
N PHE A 106 5.87 2.41 -10.81
CA PHE A 106 6.90 1.48 -11.33
C PHE A 106 8.34 1.99 -11.23
N ILE A 107 8.57 3.16 -10.63
CA ILE A 107 9.90 3.78 -10.55
C ILE A 107 10.48 3.54 -9.16
#